data_AF-A0A660NJV7-F1
#
_entry.id   AF-A0A660NJV7-F1
#
_cell.length_a   1.000
_cell.length_b   1.000
_cell.length_c   1.000
_cell.angle_alpha   90.00
_cell.angle_beta   90.00
_cell.angle_gamma   90.00
#
_symmetry.space_group_name_H-M   'P 1'
#
loop_
_entity.id
_entity.type
_entity.pdbx_description
1 polymer ?
#
loop_
_entity_poly.entity_id
_entity_poly.type
_entity_poly.pdbx_seq_one_letter_code
_entity_poly.pdbx_strand_id
1 'polypeptide(L)'
;MGQRIGTPHQLRHAIGQSLPPLLWISGDELLLVIEAADLVRAQARKQGFDEREVVDIDARFDRSHLIEATQSTSLFASRRLIDLRLNVKPTKELGEALRDLLPRLDDDTRIMVSSQHLEKATTSTAWFEALARQMLWMETPRIDVASLGKWIAERLAAQKQQATPPVLALITERTEGNLLAAHQAIQR
;
A
#
# COMPACT_ATOMS: atom_id res chain seq x y z
N MET A 1 11.45 -10.93 12.84
CA MET A 1 10.80 -9.60 12.72
C MET A 1 10.31 -9.51 11.29
N GLY A 2 9.08 -9.05 11.02
CA GLY A 2 8.58 -8.91 9.65
C GLY A 2 9.54 -8.12 8.78
N GLN A 3 9.57 -8.40 7.48
CA GLN A 3 10.40 -7.61 6.58
C GLN A 3 9.74 -6.23 6.41
N ARG A 4 10.35 -5.19 6.99
CA ARG A 4 9.98 -3.79 6.74
C ARG A 4 10.85 -3.23 5.61
N ILE A 5 10.23 -2.65 4.60
CA ILE A 5 10.90 -2.05 3.44
C ILE A 5 10.45 -0.60 3.24
N GLY A 6 11.29 0.22 2.62
CA GLY A 6 11.08 1.66 2.51
C GLY A 6 11.08 2.22 1.09
N THR A 7 11.33 1.38 0.07
CA THR A 7 11.48 1.86 -1.31
C THR A 7 10.71 1.00 -2.32
N PRO A 8 10.24 1.60 -3.43
CA PRO A 8 9.63 0.84 -4.52
C PRO A 8 10.54 -0.25 -5.11
N HIS A 9 11.86 -0.03 -5.13
CA HIS A 9 12.82 -1.02 -5.61
C HIS A 9 12.85 -2.27 -4.70
N GLN A 10 12.93 -2.06 -3.38
CA GLN A 10 12.84 -3.16 -2.40
C GLN A 10 11.51 -3.89 -2.49
N LEU A 11 10.40 -3.17 -2.73
CA LEU A 11 9.09 -3.77 -2.93
C LEU A 11 9.11 -4.71 -4.14
N ARG A 12 9.52 -4.21 -5.31
CA ARG A 12 9.60 -5.01 -6.55
C ARG A 12 10.44 -6.25 -6.38
N HIS A 13 11.58 -6.14 -5.68
CA HIS A 13 12.42 -7.29 -5.38
C HIS A 13 11.68 -8.29 -4.48
N ALA A 14 11.06 -7.82 -3.39
CA ALA A 14 10.38 -8.66 -2.41
C ALA A 14 9.17 -9.41 -2.98
N ILE A 15 8.41 -8.80 -3.90
CA ILE A 15 7.22 -9.42 -4.52
C ILE A 15 7.51 -10.10 -5.86
N GLY A 16 8.77 -10.07 -6.32
CA GLY A 16 9.14 -10.47 -7.69
C GLY A 16 8.87 -11.94 -7.99
N GLN A 17 9.16 -12.84 -7.04
CA GLN A 17 8.98 -14.28 -7.19
C GLN A 17 7.60 -14.76 -6.73
N SER A 18 7.13 -14.25 -5.59
CA SER A 18 5.83 -14.60 -5.02
C SER A 18 5.28 -13.45 -4.18
N LEU A 19 3.96 -13.35 -4.09
CA LEU A 19 3.30 -12.45 -3.14
C LEU A 19 3.24 -13.10 -1.75
N PRO A 20 3.61 -12.36 -0.68
CA PRO A 20 3.43 -12.83 0.69
C PRO A 20 1.94 -12.89 1.04
N PRO A 21 1.51 -13.79 1.95
CA PRO A 21 0.11 -13.92 2.37
C PRO A 21 -0.54 -12.58 2.78
N LEU A 22 0.25 -11.73 3.45
CA LEU A 22 -0.12 -10.38 3.82
C LEU A 22 0.96 -9.37 3.43
N LEU A 23 0.53 -8.33 2.73
CA LEU A 23 1.32 -7.14 2.49
C LEU A 23 0.61 -5.94 3.12
N TRP A 24 1.31 -5.12 3.88
CA TRP A 24 0.78 -3.87 4.41
C TRP A 24 1.58 -2.69 3.83
N ILE A 25 0.89 -1.74 3.20
CA ILE A 25 1.46 -0.50 2.68
C ILE A 25 0.92 0.65 3.53
N SER A 26 1.81 1.41 4.15
CA SER A 26 1.43 2.56 4.98
C SER A 26 2.28 3.77 4.63
N GLY A 27 1.72 4.97 4.76
CA GLY A 27 2.48 6.18 4.48
C GLY A 27 1.72 7.48 4.72
N ASP A 28 2.46 8.57 4.93
CA ASP A 28 1.88 9.91 5.00
C ASP A 28 1.45 10.41 3.61
N GLU A 29 2.21 10.02 2.58
CA GLU A 29 2.02 10.49 1.22
C GLU A 29 1.07 9.57 0.43
N LEU A 30 -0.18 9.99 0.28
CA LEU A 30 -1.23 9.21 -0.39
C LEU A 30 -0.81 8.71 -1.78
N LEU A 31 -0.15 9.56 -2.58
CA LEU A 31 0.32 9.16 -3.92
C LEU A 31 1.28 7.97 -3.85
N LEU A 32 2.23 7.98 -2.91
CA LEU A 32 3.24 6.91 -2.82
C LEU A 32 2.62 5.60 -2.34
N VAL A 33 1.60 5.68 -1.48
CA VAL A 33 0.80 4.51 -1.07
C VAL A 33 0.04 3.94 -2.27
N ILE A 34 -0.61 4.80 -3.07
CA ILE A 34 -1.33 4.40 -4.29
C ILE A 34 -0.37 3.71 -5.26
N GLU A 35 0.78 4.31 -5.55
CA GLU A 35 1.76 3.76 -6.48
C GLU A 35 2.32 2.43 -6.00
N ALA A 36 2.66 2.31 -4.72
CA ALA A 36 3.09 1.03 -4.13
C ALA A 36 2.00 -0.05 -4.25
N ALA A 37 0.74 0.31 -4.00
CA ALA A 37 -0.40 -0.60 -4.16
C ALA A 37 -0.61 -0.98 -5.63
N ASP A 38 -0.40 -0.06 -6.59
CA ASP A 38 -0.43 -0.35 -8.02
C ASP A 38 0.66 -1.34 -8.42
N LEU A 39 1.87 -1.23 -7.86
CA LEU A 39 2.95 -2.21 -8.10
C LEU A 39 2.57 -3.61 -7.65
N VAL A 40 1.93 -3.72 -6.49
CA VAL A 40 1.48 -5.01 -5.94
C VAL A 40 0.36 -5.57 -6.79
N ARG A 41 -0.64 -4.76 -7.13
CA ARG A 41 -1.74 -5.16 -8.02
C ARG A 41 -1.25 -5.61 -9.40
N ALA A 42 -0.29 -4.89 -9.98
CA ALA A 42 0.31 -5.26 -11.26
C ALA A 42 1.08 -6.59 -11.16
N GLN A 43 1.80 -6.81 -10.06
CA GLN A 43 2.50 -8.07 -9.83
C GLN A 43 1.55 -9.24 -9.55
N ALA A 44 0.47 -9.00 -8.79
CA ALA A 44 -0.58 -9.98 -8.51
C ALA A 44 -1.17 -10.52 -9.82
N ARG A 45 -1.56 -9.64 -10.74
CA ARG A 45 -2.04 -10.04 -12.07
C ARG A 45 -1.03 -10.87 -12.85
N LYS A 46 0.26 -10.49 -12.82
CA LYS A 46 1.32 -11.30 -13.47
C LYS A 46 1.48 -12.69 -12.86
N GLN A 47 1.09 -12.88 -11.60
CA GLN A 47 1.14 -14.16 -10.89
C GLN A 47 -0.21 -14.92 -10.92
N GLY A 48 -1.17 -14.47 -11.73
CA GLY A 48 -2.47 -15.12 -11.93
C GLY A 48 -3.54 -14.74 -10.91
N PHE A 49 -3.31 -13.71 -10.09
CA PHE A 49 -4.34 -13.13 -9.21
C PHE A 49 -5.22 -12.18 -10.04
N ASP A 50 -6.12 -12.77 -10.82
CA ASP A 50 -6.99 -12.05 -11.76
C ASP A 50 -8.25 -11.50 -11.08
N GLU A 51 -8.66 -12.08 -9.95
CA GLU A 51 -9.72 -11.53 -9.11
C GLU A 51 -9.18 -10.50 -8.14
N ARG A 52 -9.92 -9.38 -8.00
CA ARG A 52 -9.67 -8.38 -6.97
C ARG A 52 -10.96 -8.02 -6.27
N GLU A 53 -10.96 -8.21 -4.96
CA GLU A 53 -12.05 -7.79 -4.09
C GLU A 53 -11.56 -6.63 -3.24
N VAL A 54 -12.26 -5.49 -3.29
CA VAL A 54 -11.89 -4.29 -2.52
C VAL A 54 -12.80 -4.22 -1.29
N VAL A 55 -12.20 -4.09 -0.12
CA VAL A 55 -12.93 -3.93 1.14
C VAL A 55 -12.44 -2.68 1.83
N ASP A 56 -13.30 -1.68 1.92
CA ASP A 56 -13.02 -0.47 2.70
C ASP A 56 -13.26 -0.75 4.18
N ILE A 57 -12.25 -0.50 5.01
CA ILE A 57 -12.30 -0.65 6.46
C ILE A 57 -12.52 0.73 7.07
N ASP A 58 -13.69 0.89 7.66
CA ASP A 58 -14.11 2.09 8.37
C ASP A 58 -14.25 1.84 9.89
N ALA A 59 -14.85 2.79 10.61
CA ALA A 59 -15.02 2.72 12.06
C ALA A 59 -15.94 1.57 12.53
N ARG A 60 -16.76 0.99 11.64
CA ARG A 60 -17.68 -0.12 11.90
C ARG A 60 -17.16 -1.41 11.25
N PHE A 61 -15.86 -1.67 11.41
CA PHE A 61 -15.24 -2.90 10.94
C PHE A 61 -16.03 -4.13 11.42
N ASP A 62 -16.45 -4.97 10.47
CA ASP A 62 -17.04 -6.28 10.74
C ASP A 62 -16.07 -7.38 10.31
N ARG A 63 -15.62 -8.16 11.29
CA ARG A 63 -14.74 -9.31 11.09
C ARG A 63 -15.34 -10.36 10.15
N SER A 64 -16.67 -10.51 10.13
CA SER A 64 -17.39 -11.51 9.34
C SER A 64 -17.22 -11.22 7.85
N HIS A 65 -17.34 -9.95 7.44
CA HIS A 65 -17.12 -9.54 6.04
C HIS A 65 -15.70 -9.85 5.56
N LEU A 66 -14.68 -9.63 6.40
CA LEU A 66 -13.30 -9.97 6.04
C LEU A 66 -13.13 -11.48 5.83
N ILE A 67 -13.73 -12.29 6.71
CA ILE A 67 -13.67 -13.75 6.60
C ILE A 67 -14.39 -14.22 5.33
N GLU A 68 -15.59 -13.73 5.06
CA GLU A 68 -16.39 -14.07 3.88
C GLU A 68 -15.65 -13.74 2.57
N ALA A 69 -15.03 -12.55 2.47
CA ALA A 69 -14.23 -12.14 1.33
C ALA A 69 -13.08 -13.13 1.01
N THR A 70 -12.53 -13.75 2.06
CA THR A 70 -11.40 -14.69 1.94
C THR A 70 -11.80 -16.15 1.75
N GLN A 71 -13.06 -16.49 2.01
CA GLN A 71 -13.60 -17.86 1.90
C GLN A 71 -14.51 -18.06 0.69
N SER A 72 -14.89 -16.99 0.01
CA SER A 72 -15.71 -17.04 -1.18
C SER A 72 -15.01 -17.85 -2.27
N THR A 73 -15.57 -19.04 -2.55
CA THR A 73 -15.03 -19.98 -3.52
C THR A 73 -15.20 -19.43 -4.92
N SER A 74 -14.09 -19.14 -5.61
CA SER A 74 -14.15 -18.82 -7.03
C SER A 74 -14.65 -20.04 -7.81
N LEU A 75 -15.69 -19.84 -8.62
CA LEU A 75 -16.19 -20.87 -9.55
C LEU A 75 -15.21 -21.17 -10.70
N PHE A 76 -14.19 -20.34 -10.88
CA PHE A 76 -13.26 -20.40 -12.02
C PHE A 76 -11.84 -20.82 -11.64
N ALA A 77 -11.61 -21.29 -10.40
CA ALA A 77 -10.28 -21.63 -9.88
C ALA A 77 -9.27 -20.46 -10.01
N SER A 78 -9.76 -19.22 -10.01
CA SER A 78 -8.92 -18.03 -10.14
C SER A 78 -8.37 -17.59 -8.78
N ARG A 79 -7.10 -17.18 -8.79
CA ARG A 79 -6.47 -16.59 -7.61
C ARG A 79 -7.01 -15.20 -7.37
N ARG A 80 -7.07 -14.79 -6.11
CA ARG A 80 -7.69 -13.54 -5.66
C ARG A 80 -6.75 -12.69 -4.80
N LEU A 81 -6.78 -11.38 -5.07
CA LEU A 81 -6.20 -10.36 -4.22
C LEU A 81 -7.33 -9.63 -3.44
N ILE A 82 -7.31 -9.75 -2.12
CA ILE A 82 -8.16 -8.95 -1.22
C ILE A 82 -7.44 -7.62 -0.93
N ASP A 83 -8.02 -6.51 -1.36
CA ASP A 83 -7.48 -5.16 -1.25
C ASP A 83 -8.21 -4.39 -0.14
N LEU A 84 -7.64 -4.44 1.06
CA LEU A 84 -8.16 -3.81 2.27
C LEU A 84 -7.69 -2.35 2.35
N ARG A 85 -8.65 -1.42 2.29
CA ARG A 85 -8.37 0.02 2.35
C ARG A 85 -8.74 0.56 3.72
N LEU A 86 -7.72 0.84 4.53
CA LEU A 86 -7.90 1.38 5.87
C LEU A 86 -8.02 2.90 5.82
N ASN A 87 -9.24 3.39 6.05
CA ASN A 87 -9.54 4.82 6.17
C ASN A 87 -9.53 5.29 7.64
N VAL A 88 -9.30 4.36 8.57
CA VAL A 88 -9.20 4.60 10.02
C VAL A 88 -7.90 4.01 10.57
N LYS A 89 -7.52 4.42 11.80
CA LYS A 89 -6.39 3.79 12.51
C LYS A 89 -6.68 2.29 12.68
N PRO A 90 -5.71 1.41 12.44
CA PRO A 90 -5.91 -0.02 12.63
C PRO A 90 -6.18 -0.32 14.10
N THR A 91 -7.16 -1.20 14.32
CA THR A 91 -7.58 -1.62 15.67
C THR A 91 -6.96 -2.97 16.03
N LYS A 92 -6.94 -3.26 17.33
CA LYS A 92 -6.57 -4.60 17.82
C LYS A 92 -7.43 -5.69 17.18
N GLU A 93 -8.73 -5.44 17.02
CA GLU A 93 -9.68 -6.38 16.43
C GLU A 93 -9.32 -6.74 14.99
N LEU A 94 -8.99 -5.75 14.15
CA LEU A 94 -8.52 -6.00 12.79
C LEU A 94 -7.22 -6.82 12.79
N GLY A 95 -6.28 -6.46 13.67
CA GLY A 95 -5.00 -7.16 13.77
C GLY A 95 -5.15 -8.63 14.18
N GLU A 96 -6.04 -8.91 15.13
CA GLU A 96 -6.38 -10.27 15.56
C GLU A 96 -7.15 -11.03 14.46
N ALA A 97 -8.08 -10.38 13.77
CA ALA A 97 -8.79 -10.97 12.64
C ALA A 97 -7.83 -11.41 11.52
N LEU A 98 -6.91 -10.54 11.12
CA LEU A 98 -5.87 -10.85 10.13
C LEU A 98 -4.98 -11.99 10.64
N ARG A 99 -4.46 -11.90 11.87
CA ARG A 99 -3.58 -12.94 12.45
C ARG A 99 -4.25 -14.32 12.46
N ASP A 100 -5.52 -14.38 12.82
CA ASP A 100 -6.26 -15.65 12.89
C ASP A 100 -6.61 -16.19 11.50
N LEU A 101 -6.66 -15.30 10.49
CA LEU A 101 -6.95 -15.63 9.10
C LEU A 101 -5.71 -16.14 8.35
N LEU A 102 -4.52 -15.57 8.56
CA LEU A 102 -3.31 -15.93 7.79
C LEU A 102 -2.99 -17.43 7.75
N PRO A 103 -3.08 -18.20 8.85
CA PRO A 103 -2.82 -19.64 8.81
C PRO A 103 -3.87 -20.45 8.04
N ARG A 104 -5.01 -19.84 7.69
CA ARG A 104 -6.13 -20.46 6.99
C ARG A 104 -6.23 -20.01 5.53
N LEU A 105 -5.42 -19.04 5.10
CA LEU A 105 -5.35 -18.62 3.71
C LEU A 105 -4.73 -19.72 2.87
N ASP A 106 -5.33 -19.99 1.72
CA ASP A 106 -4.74 -20.83 0.69
C ASP A 106 -3.68 -20.07 -0.12
N ASP A 107 -2.99 -20.78 -1.01
CA ASP A 107 -1.98 -20.18 -1.89
C ASP A 107 -2.57 -19.30 -2.99
N ASP A 108 -3.88 -19.37 -3.20
CA ASP A 108 -4.60 -18.65 -4.23
C ASP A 108 -5.22 -17.35 -3.71
N THR A 109 -5.16 -17.08 -2.40
CA THR A 109 -5.66 -15.85 -1.78
C THR A 109 -4.52 -15.05 -1.16
N ARG A 110 -4.40 -13.76 -1.54
CA ARG A 110 -3.43 -12.82 -0.95
C ARG A 110 -4.15 -11.59 -0.44
N ILE A 111 -3.67 -11.02 0.66
CA ILE A 111 -4.22 -9.81 1.26
C ILE A 111 -3.22 -8.67 1.11
N MET A 112 -3.69 -7.55 0.58
CA MET A 112 -2.99 -6.28 0.60
C MET A 112 -3.77 -5.30 1.46
N VAL A 113 -3.09 -4.67 2.41
CA VAL A 113 -3.62 -3.57 3.20
C VAL A 113 -2.97 -2.28 2.74
N SER A 114 -3.76 -1.22 2.53
CA SER A 114 -3.27 0.15 2.35
C SER A 114 -3.83 1.06 3.43
N SER A 115 -2.98 1.84 4.10
CA SER A 115 -3.36 2.76 5.17
C SER A 115 -2.55 4.05 5.14
N GLN A 116 -2.96 5.03 5.95
CA GLN A 116 -2.08 6.12 6.36
C GLN A 116 -0.89 5.60 7.18
N HIS A 117 0.06 6.49 7.49
CA HIS A 117 1.20 6.21 8.35
C HIS A 117 0.77 5.59 9.69
N LEU A 118 1.55 4.61 10.16
CA LEU A 118 1.31 3.91 11.40
C LEU A 118 2.17 4.50 12.51
N GLU A 119 1.51 5.14 13.48
CA GLU A 119 2.18 5.73 14.64
C GLU A 119 2.88 4.66 15.49
N LYS A 120 3.99 5.06 16.13
CA LYS A 120 4.75 4.19 17.04
C LYS A 120 3.88 3.52 18.09
N ALA A 121 2.88 4.24 18.62
CA ALA A 121 1.93 3.75 19.61
C ALA A 121 1.12 2.54 19.12
N THR A 122 0.84 2.47 17.82
CA THR A 122 0.20 1.31 17.16
C THR A 122 1.22 0.21 16.91
N THR A 123 2.37 0.56 16.31
CA THR A 123 3.34 -0.44 15.85
C THR A 123 4.06 -1.17 16.99
N SER A 124 4.13 -0.57 18.19
CA SER A 124 4.71 -1.17 19.39
C SER A 124 3.73 -2.00 20.22
N THR A 125 2.47 -2.16 19.76
CA THR A 125 1.52 -3.02 20.46
C THR A 125 1.83 -4.49 20.18
N ALA A 126 1.58 -5.35 21.17
CA ALA A 126 1.83 -6.78 21.03
C ALA A 126 1.04 -7.42 19.85
N TRP A 127 -0.17 -6.93 19.57
CA TRP A 127 -0.97 -7.44 18.46
C TRP A 127 -0.35 -7.08 17.10
N PHE A 128 0.16 -5.85 16.95
CA PHE A 128 0.78 -5.43 15.70
C PHE A 128 2.12 -6.12 15.50
N GLU A 129 2.95 -6.23 16.55
CA GLU A 129 4.23 -6.94 16.46
C GLU A 129 4.06 -8.43 16.11
N ALA A 130 3.00 -9.08 16.61
CA ALA A 130 2.67 -10.45 16.28
C ALA A 130 2.25 -10.60 14.80
N LEU A 131 1.42 -9.68 14.31
CA LEU A 131 0.99 -9.66 12.91
C LEU A 131 2.16 -9.31 11.97
N ALA A 132 2.99 -8.34 12.36
CA ALA A 132 4.11 -7.85 11.57
C ALA A 132 5.07 -8.98 11.20
N ARG A 133 5.27 -9.97 12.08
CA ARG A 133 6.12 -11.15 11.81
C ARG A 133 5.64 -12.02 10.64
N GLN A 134 4.38 -11.91 10.26
CA GLN A 134 3.74 -12.71 9.21
C GLN A 134 3.41 -11.88 7.96
N MET A 135 3.83 -10.62 7.89
CA MET A 135 3.58 -9.74 6.75
C MET A 135 4.86 -9.14 6.18
N LEU A 136 4.79 -8.75 4.92
CA LEU A 136 5.73 -7.79 4.33
C LEU A 136 5.14 -6.39 4.52
N TRP A 137 5.85 -5.54 5.27
CA TRP A 137 5.40 -4.19 5.56
C TRP A 137 6.21 -3.17 4.76
N MET A 138 5.53 -2.46 3.86
CA MET A 138 6.09 -1.29 3.20
C MET A 138 5.64 -0.02 3.90
N GLU A 139 6.60 0.76 4.37
CA GLU A 139 6.36 2.14 4.79
C GLU A 139 6.90 3.07 3.72
N THR A 140 6.04 3.84 3.07
CA THR A 140 6.46 4.76 2.01
C THR A 140 7.29 5.90 2.62
N PRO A 141 8.31 6.42 1.91
CA PRO A 141 9.09 7.54 2.42
C PRO A 141 8.22 8.79 2.49
N ARG A 142 8.53 9.67 3.44
CA ARG A 142 8.00 11.03 3.46
C ARG A 142 8.85 11.92 2.55
N ILE A 143 8.20 12.74 1.73
CA ILE A 143 8.89 13.75 0.92
C ILE A 143 8.68 15.09 1.62
N ASP A 144 9.75 15.70 2.09
CA ASP A 144 9.65 17.03 2.67
C ASP A 144 9.36 18.08 1.58
N VAL A 145 8.74 19.19 2.00
CA VAL A 145 8.39 20.30 1.09
C VAL A 145 9.62 20.87 0.39
N ALA A 146 10.79 20.85 1.05
CA ALA A 146 12.05 21.32 0.48
C ALA A 146 12.54 20.44 -0.68
N SER A 147 12.26 19.14 -0.64
CA SER A 147 12.62 18.13 -1.63
C SER A 147 11.56 17.97 -2.73
N LEU A 148 10.39 18.59 -2.57
CA LEU A 148 9.29 18.47 -3.54
C LEU A 148 9.69 18.94 -4.94
N GLY A 149 10.36 20.09 -5.06
CA GLY A 149 10.82 20.59 -6.35
C GLY A 149 11.73 19.60 -7.09
N LYS A 150 12.64 18.93 -6.34
CA LYS A 150 13.51 17.88 -6.88
C LYS A 150 12.70 16.65 -7.29
N TRP A 151 11.76 16.22 -6.45
CA TRP A 151 10.88 15.08 -6.75
C TRP A 151 10.03 15.32 -8.02
N ILE A 152 9.52 16.55 -8.22
CA ILE A 152 8.80 16.94 -9.44
C ILE A 152 9.74 16.86 -10.65
N ALA A 153 10.96 17.40 -10.53
CA ALA A 153 11.95 17.37 -11.61
C ALA A 153 12.31 15.94 -12.04
N GLU A 154 12.51 15.03 -11.08
CA GLU A 154 12.78 13.60 -11.35
C GLU A 154 11.64 12.94 -12.14
N ARG A 155 10.39 13.27 -11.82
CA ARG A 155 9.22 12.74 -12.55
C ARG A 155 9.06 13.33 -13.94
N LEU A 156 9.29 14.62 -14.12
CA LEU A 156 9.31 15.25 -15.45
C LEU A 156 10.42 14.62 -16.31
N ALA A 157 11.61 14.42 -15.75
CA ALA A 157 12.72 13.77 -16.45
C ALA A 157 12.37 12.34 -16.89
N ALA A 158 11.65 11.57 -16.06
CA ALA A 158 11.12 10.25 -16.45
C ALA A 158 10.13 10.31 -17.62
N GLN A 159 9.45 11.45 -17.81
CA GLN A 159 8.59 11.74 -18.97
C GLN A 159 9.34 12.41 -20.13
N LYS A 160 10.68 12.48 -20.06
CA LYS A 160 11.55 13.19 -21.02
C LYS A 160 11.24 14.69 -21.13
N GLN A 161 10.71 15.27 -20.07
CA GLN A 161 10.44 16.70 -19.92
C GLN A 161 11.41 17.33 -18.93
N GLN A 162 11.56 18.65 -19.00
CA GLN A 162 12.37 19.43 -18.08
C GLN A 162 11.63 20.72 -17.72
N ALA A 163 11.84 21.20 -16.50
CA ALA A 163 11.31 22.47 -16.02
C ALA A 163 12.43 23.28 -15.37
N THR A 164 12.37 24.60 -15.54
CA THR A 164 13.33 25.51 -14.90
C THR A 164 13.04 25.59 -13.39
N PRO A 165 14.03 25.96 -12.56
CA PRO A 165 13.82 26.11 -11.12
C PRO A 165 12.64 27.02 -10.74
N PRO A 166 12.39 28.16 -11.40
CA PRO A 166 11.20 28.98 -11.13
C PRO A 166 9.87 28.26 -11.41
N VAL A 167 9.80 27.42 -12.45
CA VAL A 167 8.61 26.63 -12.77
C VAL A 167 8.37 25.55 -11.71
N LEU A 168 9.42 24.86 -11.27
CA LEU A 168 9.33 23.86 -10.21
C LEU A 168 8.87 24.48 -8.88
N ALA A 169 9.35 25.68 -8.55
CA ALA A 169 8.91 26.43 -7.38
C ALA A 169 7.43 26.81 -7.48
N LEU A 170 6.99 27.30 -8.65
CA LEU A 170 5.59 27.63 -8.89
C LEU A 170 4.66 26.41 -8.75
N ILE A 171 5.05 25.24 -9.26
CA ILE A 171 4.24 24.01 -9.12
C ILE A 171 4.19 23.59 -7.65
N THR A 172 5.31 23.67 -6.94
CA THR A 172 5.40 23.33 -5.50
C THR A 172 4.46 24.21 -4.67
N GLU A 173 4.46 25.52 -4.93
CA GLU A 173 3.58 26.48 -4.25
C GLU A 173 2.10 26.21 -4.53
N ARG A 174 1.73 26.04 -5.80
CA ARG A 174 0.32 25.81 -6.21
C ARG A 174 -0.27 24.49 -5.74
N THR A 175 0.59 23.53 -5.42
CA THR A 175 0.18 22.20 -4.94
C THR A 175 0.24 22.11 -3.41
N GLU A 176 0.66 23.18 -2.74
CA GLU A 176 0.74 23.28 -1.28
C GLU A 176 1.51 22.11 -0.64
N GLY A 177 2.52 21.58 -1.33
CA GLY A 177 3.26 20.42 -0.83
C GLY A 177 2.60 19.06 -1.10
N ASN A 178 1.40 19.02 -1.68
CA ASN A 178 0.66 17.77 -1.93
C ASN A 178 1.21 17.02 -3.15
N LEU A 179 1.82 15.86 -2.92
CA LEU A 179 2.40 15.04 -3.99
C LEU A 179 1.38 14.59 -5.04
N LEU A 180 0.17 14.24 -4.63
CA LEU A 180 -0.87 13.80 -5.56
C LEU A 180 -1.28 14.95 -6.48
N ALA A 181 -1.49 16.15 -5.94
CA ALA A 181 -1.79 17.34 -6.73
C ALA A 181 -0.63 17.68 -7.67
N ALA A 182 0.62 17.63 -7.19
CA ALA A 182 1.80 17.86 -8.00
C ALA A 182 1.94 16.85 -9.14
N HIS A 183 1.68 15.57 -8.86
CA HIS A 183 1.67 14.52 -9.88
C HIS A 183 0.61 14.75 -10.95
N GLN A 184 -0.62 15.10 -10.55
CA GLN A 184 -1.70 15.42 -11.47
C GLN A 184 -1.39 16.67 -12.30
N ALA A 185 -0.72 17.67 -11.73
CA ALA A 185 -0.34 18.89 -12.43
C ALA A 185 0.67 18.63 -13.56
N ILE A 186 1.64 17.73 -13.35
CA ILE A 186 2.67 17.40 -14.35
C ILE A 186 2.29 16.27 -15.32
N GLN A 187 1.10 15.69 -15.19
CA GLN A 187 0.55 14.72 -16.14
C GLN A 187 -0.34 15.36 -17.22
N ARG A 188 -0.70 16.63 -17.04
CA ARG A 188 -1.46 17.41 -18.01
C ARG A 188 -0.54 17.98 -19.08
#